data_AF-A0A660ZRP4-F1
#
_entry.id   AF-A0A660ZRP4-F1
#
_cell.length_a   1.000
_cell.length_b   1.000
_cell.length_c   1.000
_cell.angle_alpha   90.00
_cell.angle_beta   90.00
_cell.angle_gamma   90.00
#
_symmetry.space_group_name_H-M   'P 1'
#
loop_
_entity.id
_entity.type
_entity.pdbx_description
1 polymer ?
#
loop_
_entity_poly.entity_id
_entity_poly.type
_entity_poly.pdbx_seq_one_letter_code
_entity_poly.pdbx_strand_id
1 'polypeptide(L)'
;MCALLLIPAAALAASMPQQELAAAGNSQLLEMLSATTELRGRCGTMPAAELAQRGLTLPMAALAPGDTLYYDTPEGHFRIEYTLTGSLAVDSEDKDQSGVPDYVELCGSAMERSWAVEVDSLGFGAPDIGAERYAVSTIFGGGFFGLTQVDATSPGGTSIRVRFSMDIFCTSAADSAICATNALIVTLAHEFKHAIQVSGGWNIYQIGGWIELDATWIEDLVYDDSNDYYRFIDVSGSPFLDPQRSLTQASYEDCTWQHYLGENHGSDFMLDFDHELVAGQPAQPAQLAYLKVAEQRELDWGQLWGDYTVATYLSGERAVDGMGFEEGAFYPQARAVAIASLPLDAVQSSLADMAMHLHEYSVPAEAANETLEIEFAGGGGVEWTLRVVFQREDLTLVLPVELQEQSVIFKPEQNVADFDRVAVLVGNSRVPLGVASGGSYTLKISSTPYVERSSMGGFKGRYRPSGSN
;
A
#
# COMPACT_ATOMS: atom_id res chain seq x y z
N MET A 1 26.66 -30.56 44.76
CA MET A 1 26.33 -29.14 44.51
C MET A 1 27.21 -28.65 43.38
N CYS A 2 26.68 -28.56 42.17
CA CYS A 2 27.20 -27.70 41.11
C CYS A 2 25.99 -27.33 40.25
N ALA A 3 25.66 -26.04 40.23
CA ALA A 3 24.49 -25.48 39.60
C ALA A 3 24.66 -25.50 38.07
N LEU A 4 23.70 -26.11 37.35
CA LEU A 4 23.48 -25.83 35.94
C LEU A 4 22.83 -24.45 35.86
N LEU A 5 23.59 -23.47 35.38
CA LEU A 5 23.10 -22.15 35.02
C LEU A 5 22.33 -22.25 33.69
N LEU A 6 21.05 -21.91 33.75
CA LEU A 6 20.20 -21.54 32.62
C LEU A 6 20.87 -20.39 31.85
N ILE A 7 21.10 -20.58 30.56
CA ILE A 7 21.50 -19.50 29.64
C ILE A 7 20.20 -18.93 29.03
N PRO A 8 19.91 -17.63 29.12
CA PRO A 8 18.73 -17.02 28.51
C PRO A 8 18.87 -16.97 26.98
N ALA A 9 17.73 -17.00 26.29
CA ALA A 9 17.53 -17.09 24.83
C ALA A 9 18.02 -15.89 23.97
N ALA A 10 19.07 -15.18 24.40
CA ALA A 10 19.68 -14.08 23.63
C ALA A 10 20.96 -14.49 22.87
N ALA A 11 21.33 -15.77 22.89
CA ALA A 11 22.63 -16.24 22.41
C ALA A 11 22.49 -17.29 21.30
N LEU A 12 21.84 -16.95 20.17
CA LEU A 12 21.97 -17.74 18.93
C LEU A 12 21.76 -16.92 17.64
N ALA A 13 22.11 -15.63 17.66
CA ALA A 13 22.24 -14.77 16.46
C ALA A 13 23.72 -14.54 16.06
N ALA A 14 24.63 -15.40 16.51
CA ALA A 14 26.08 -15.21 16.36
C ALA A 14 26.74 -16.37 15.60
N SER A 15 26.49 -16.46 14.29
CA SER A 15 27.40 -17.18 13.39
C SER A 15 27.47 -16.58 11.98
N MET A 16 27.41 -15.26 11.88
CA MET A 16 28.23 -14.51 10.91
C MET A 16 29.08 -13.54 11.73
N PRO A 17 30.37 -13.31 11.39
CA PRO A 17 31.12 -12.26 12.04
C PRO A 17 30.42 -10.94 11.71
N GLN A 18 29.91 -10.22 12.72
CA GLN A 18 29.37 -8.86 12.57
C GLN A 18 30.32 -7.94 11.77
N GLN A 19 31.61 -8.28 11.70
CA GLN A 19 32.62 -7.61 10.89
C GLN A 19 32.40 -7.71 9.36
N GLU A 20 31.82 -8.78 8.81
CA GLU A 20 31.56 -8.90 7.37
C GLU A 20 30.32 -8.10 6.94
N LEU A 21 29.26 -8.09 7.77
CA LEU A 21 28.06 -7.27 7.57
C LEU A 21 28.33 -5.77 7.77
N ALA A 22 29.19 -5.40 8.73
CA ALA A 22 29.61 -4.01 8.93
C ALA A 22 30.55 -3.51 7.82
N ALA A 23 31.36 -4.41 7.23
CA ALA A 23 32.23 -4.07 6.08
C ALA A 23 31.44 -3.83 4.78
N ALA A 24 30.21 -4.36 4.67
CA ALA A 24 29.31 -4.16 3.53
C ALA A 24 28.50 -2.85 3.56
N GLY A 25 28.67 -2.02 4.60
CA GLY A 25 28.29 -0.61 4.58
C GLY A 25 26.80 -0.26 4.65
N ASN A 26 25.89 -1.18 5.00
CA ASN A 26 24.46 -0.90 5.04
C ASN A 26 23.85 -1.15 6.43
N SER A 27 23.74 -0.10 7.25
CA SER A 27 23.16 -0.15 8.60
C SER A 27 21.70 -0.61 8.60
N GLN A 28 20.95 -0.32 7.53
CA GLN A 28 19.57 -0.79 7.34
C GLN A 28 19.47 -2.32 7.29
N LEU A 29 20.36 -3.02 6.57
CA LEU A 29 20.34 -4.49 6.48
C LEU A 29 20.65 -5.16 7.83
N LEU A 30 21.53 -4.52 8.62
CA LEU A 30 21.85 -4.94 10.00
C LEU A 30 20.69 -4.67 10.95
N GLU A 31 19.98 -3.54 10.83
CA GLU A 31 18.74 -3.24 11.56
C GLU A 31 17.63 -4.25 11.20
N MET A 32 17.46 -4.55 9.91
CA MET A 32 16.49 -5.52 9.37
C MET A 32 16.69 -6.94 9.89
N LEU A 33 17.92 -7.35 10.14
CA LEU A 33 18.25 -8.66 10.70
C LEU A 33 18.27 -8.67 12.24
N SER A 34 18.41 -7.50 12.88
CA SER A 34 18.59 -7.39 14.33
C SER A 34 17.30 -7.43 15.15
N ALA A 35 16.12 -7.47 14.50
CA ALA A 35 14.83 -7.35 15.15
C ALA A 35 14.72 -6.08 16.04
N THR A 36 15.35 -4.98 15.63
CA THR A 36 15.11 -3.67 16.24
C THR A 36 13.69 -3.18 15.92
N THR A 37 13.19 -2.31 16.79
CA THR A 37 11.77 -1.93 16.94
C THR A 37 11.06 -1.37 15.70
N GLU A 38 11.79 -0.97 14.65
CA GLU A 38 11.19 -0.37 13.44
C GLU A 38 10.69 -1.38 12.39
N LEU A 39 11.02 -2.68 12.54
CA LEU A 39 10.64 -3.73 11.57
C LEU A 39 9.82 -4.87 12.16
N ARG A 40 9.26 -4.67 13.37
CA ARG A 40 8.20 -5.56 13.84
C ARG A 40 6.98 -5.37 12.95
N GLY A 41 6.67 -6.39 12.18
CA GLY A 41 5.43 -6.50 11.43
C GLY A 41 5.50 -6.05 9.97
N ARG A 42 6.51 -6.50 9.24
CA ARG A 42 6.61 -6.45 7.76
C ARG A 42 6.99 -7.82 7.20
N CYS A 43 6.86 -7.99 5.89
CA CYS A 43 7.29 -9.19 5.17
C CYS A 43 8.76 -9.09 4.73
N GLY A 44 9.38 -10.24 4.47
CA GLY A 44 10.83 -10.41 4.36
C GLY A 44 11.36 -10.58 2.94
N THR A 45 10.50 -10.55 1.92
CA THR A 45 10.82 -10.91 0.53
C THR A 45 11.87 -10.01 -0.10
N MET A 46 11.67 -8.69 -0.08
CA MET A 46 12.67 -7.73 -0.56
C MET A 46 14.02 -7.80 0.19
N PRO A 47 14.05 -7.81 1.54
CA PRO A 47 15.28 -8.06 2.30
C PRO A 47 16.02 -9.35 1.88
N ALA A 48 15.27 -10.44 1.67
CA ALA A 48 15.81 -11.73 1.26
C ALA A 48 16.42 -11.66 -0.15
N ALA A 49 15.73 -11.00 -1.08
CA ALA A 49 16.21 -10.78 -2.45
C ALA A 49 17.50 -9.95 -2.49
N GLU A 50 17.59 -8.87 -1.70
CA GLU A 50 18.80 -8.04 -1.61
C GLU A 50 20.00 -8.81 -1.04
N LEU A 51 19.78 -9.66 -0.04
CA LEU A 51 20.81 -10.57 0.47
C LEU A 51 21.26 -11.58 -0.58
N ALA A 52 20.31 -12.20 -1.28
CA ALA A 52 20.59 -13.20 -2.31
C ALA A 52 21.43 -12.63 -3.46
N GLN A 53 21.16 -11.40 -3.91
CA GLN A 53 22.00 -10.70 -4.90
C GLN A 53 23.47 -10.57 -4.46
N ARG A 54 23.70 -10.48 -3.15
CA ARG A 54 25.03 -10.35 -2.56
C ARG A 54 25.69 -11.70 -2.26
N GLY A 55 25.05 -12.81 -2.66
CA GLY A 55 25.50 -14.16 -2.33
C GLY A 55 25.35 -14.50 -0.85
N LEU A 56 24.48 -13.78 -0.13
CA LEU A 56 24.18 -14.00 1.28
C LEU A 56 22.81 -14.68 1.43
N THR A 57 22.60 -15.34 2.55
CA THR A 57 21.31 -15.93 2.91
C THR A 57 20.83 -15.32 4.22
N LEU A 58 19.51 -15.26 4.40
CA LEU A 58 18.95 -14.91 5.69
C LEU A 58 19.39 -15.97 6.72
N PRO A 59 19.91 -15.54 7.89
CA PRO A 59 20.28 -16.48 8.94
C PRO A 59 19.02 -17.20 9.42
N MET A 60 18.92 -18.48 9.09
CA MET A 60 17.84 -19.37 9.54
C MET A 60 18.37 -20.33 10.60
N ALA A 61 17.58 -20.56 11.65
CA ALA A 61 17.91 -21.61 12.61
C ALA A 61 17.86 -22.97 11.91
N ALA A 62 18.92 -23.77 12.08
CA ALA A 62 18.97 -25.12 11.53
C ALA A 62 18.00 -26.04 12.29
N LEU A 63 17.24 -26.85 11.56
CA LEU A 63 16.39 -27.88 12.14
C LEU A 63 17.18 -29.11 12.58
N ALA A 64 16.68 -29.80 13.61
CA ALA A 64 17.15 -31.13 13.94
C ALA A 64 16.69 -32.13 12.85
N PRO A 65 17.51 -33.11 12.46
CA PRO A 65 17.10 -34.12 11.48
C PRO A 65 15.94 -34.99 12.00
N GLY A 66 14.85 -35.10 11.22
CA GLY A 66 13.75 -36.05 11.47
C GLY A 66 12.45 -35.46 12.06
N ASP A 67 12.40 -34.14 12.28
CA ASP A 67 11.27 -33.45 12.94
C ASP A 67 10.24 -32.85 11.96
N THR A 68 10.42 -33.05 10.66
CA THR A 68 9.57 -32.44 9.62
C THR A 68 8.35 -33.28 9.29
N LEU A 69 7.17 -32.66 9.37
CA LEU A 69 5.87 -33.18 8.94
C LEU A 69 5.36 -32.37 7.75
N TYR A 70 4.40 -32.95 7.01
CA TYR A 70 3.80 -32.34 5.83
C TYR A 70 2.28 -32.47 5.87
N TYR A 71 1.61 -31.41 5.44
CA TYR A 71 0.17 -31.39 5.18
C TYR A 71 -0.06 -30.96 3.73
N ASP A 72 -0.72 -31.82 2.96
CA ASP A 72 -1.14 -31.51 1.60
C ASP A 72 -2.58 -31.01 1.62
N THR A 73 -2.84 -29.86 1.03
CA THR A 73 -4.19 -29.30 0.98
C THR A 73 -5.11 -30.20 0.14
N PRO A 74 -6.40 -30.32 0.52
CA PRO A 74 -7.37 -31.15 -0.21
C PRO A 74 -7.59 -30.75 -1.68
N GLU A 75 -7.55 -29.45 -1.96
CA GLU A 75 -7.69 -28.83 -3.28
C GLU A 75 -6.48 -29.13 -4.17
N GLY A 76 -5.31 -29.28 -3.54
CA GLY A 76 -4.12 -29.86 -4.14
C GLY A 76 -3.13 -28.87 -4.71
N HIS A 77 -3.23 -27.58 -4.38
CA HIS A 77 -2.25 -26.59 -4.82
C HIS A 77 -1.02 -26.52 -3.91
N PHE A 78 -1.17 -26.79 -2.60
CA PHE A 78 -0.13 -26.50 -1.61
C PHE A 78 0.30 -27.70 -0.76
N ARG A 79 1.58 -27.70 -0.38
CA ARG A 79 2.16 -28.57 0.65
C ARG A 79 2.76 -27.70 1.75
N ILE A 80 2.24 -27.87 2.97
CA ILE A 80 2.69 -27.16 4.17
C ILE A 80 3.69 -28.03 4.94
N GLU A 81 4.92 -27.57 5.06
CA GLU A 81 5.98 -28.13 5.89
C GLU A 81 5.91 -27.53 7.30
N TYR A 82 5.94 -28.38 8.35
CA TYR A 82 5.90 -27.94 9.74
C TYR A 82 6.66 -28.90 10.68
N THR A 83 6.85 -28.50 11.93
CA THR A 83 7.40 -29.35 13.00
C THR A 83 6.61 -29.17 14.30
N LEU A 84 6.55 -30.21 15.13
CA LEU A 84 5.95 -30.20 16.47
C LEU A 84 7.00 -30.16 17.58
N THR A 85 8.29 -30.12 17.22
CA THR A 85 9.41 -30.15 18.15
C THR A 85 10.43 -29.08 17.83
N GLY A 86 11.21 -28.70 18.84
CA GLY A 86 12.22 -27.65 18.74
C GLY A 86 11.63 -26.24 18.90
N SER A 87 12.48 -25.23 18.69
CA SER A 87 12.13 -23.82 18.95
C SER A 87 11.29 -23.17 17.84
N LEU A 88 11.05 -23.88 16.74
CA LEU A 88 10.23 -23.44 15.60
C LEU A 88 8.99 -24.32 15.43
N ALA A 89 8.59 -25.01 16.49
CA ALA A 89 7.40 -25.84 16.49
C ALA A 89 6.15 -24.96 16.45
N VAL A 90 5.18 -25.35 15.62
CA VAL A 90 3.82 -24.81 15.70
C VAL A 90 3.15 -25.31 16.98
N ASP A 91 2.06 -24.66 17.40
CA ASP A 91 1.23 -25.22 18.46
C ASP A 91 0.67 -26.58 17.99
N SER A 92 0.73 -27.58 18.87
CA SER A 92 0.25 -28.94 18.61
C SER A 92 -1.26 -29.09 18.80
N GLU A 93 -1.97 -28.01 19.15
CA GLU A 93 -3.43 -28.02 19.27
C GLU A 93 -4.09 -28.47 17.95
N ASP A 94 -4.93 -29.48 18.06
CA ASP A 94 -5.72 -30.11 17.00
C ASP A 94 -7.10 -30.36 17.62
N LYS A 95 -8.00 -29.37 17.49
CA LYS A 95 -9.29 -29.37 18.21
C LYS A 95 -10.28 -30.34 17.62
N ASP A 96 -10.23 -30.54 16.31
CA ASP A 96 -11.17 -31.40 15.58
C ASP A 96 -10.66 -32.84 15.41
N GLN A 97 -9.43 -33.11 15.84
CA GLN A 97 -8.76 -34.41 15.80
C GLN A 97 -8.54 -34.91 14.37
N SER A 98 -8.28 -33.98 13.44
CA SER A 98 -7.91 -34.28 12.05
C SER A 98 -6.57 -35.02 11.96
N GLY A 99 -5.72 -34.89 12.99
CA GLY A 99 -4.34 -35.34 13.01
C GLY A 99 -3.36 -34.29 12.47
N VAL A 100 -3.84 -33.08 12.18
CA VAL A 100 -3.07 -31.93 11.71
C VAL A 100 -3.33 -30.76 12.68
N PRO A 101 -2.31 -30.00 13.11
CA PRO A 101 -2.57 -28.88 14.01
C PRO A 101 -3.44 -27.79 13.38
N ASP A 102 -4.31 -27.15 14.18
CA ASP A 102 -5.21 -26.08 13.77
C ASP A 102 -4.46 -24.97 12.99
N TYR A 103 -3.24 -24.62 13.43
CA TYR A 103 -2.40 -23.62 12.78
C TYR A 103 -1.98 -24.01 11.35
N VAL A 104 -1.68 -25.29 11.13
CA VAL A 104 -1.24 -25.82 9.84
C VAL A 104 -2.42 -25.92 8.87
N GLU A 105 -3.59 -26.32 9.37
CA GLU A 105 -4.83 -26.31 8.59
C GLU A 105 -5.24 -24.89 8.22
N LEU A 106 -5.10 -23.92 9.14
CA LEU A 106 -5.31 -22.51 8.85
C LEU A 106 -4.36 -22.01 7.75
N CYS A 107 -3.07 -22.34 7.82
CA CYS A 107 -2.13 -22.03 6.74
C CYS A 107 -2.59 -22.61 5.39
N GLY A 108 -2.98 -23.88 5.36
CA GLY A 108 -3.44 -24.54 4.14
C GLY A 108 -4.69 -23.89 3.56
N SER A 109 -5.71 -23.70 4.40
CA SER A 109 -6.97 -23.06 3.97
C SER A 109 -6.77 -21.61 3.51
N ALA A 110 -5.86 -20.88 4.13
CA ALA A 110 -5.57 -19.50 3.76
C ALA A 110 -4.88 -19.41 2.39
N MET A 111 -3.91 -20.31 2.12
CA MET A 111 -3.26 -20.38 0.80
C MET A 111 -4.23 -20.78 -0.31
N GLU A 112 -5.14 -21.73 -0.04
CA GLU A 112 -6.16 -22.14 -1.01
C GLU A 112 -7.15 -21.01 -1.31
N ARG A 113 -7.49 -20.20 -0.30
CA ARG A 113 -8.26 -18.98 -0.52
C ARG A 113 -7.49 -17.97 -1.36
N SER A 114 -6.20 -17.75 -1.09
CA SER A 114 -5.35 -16.87 -1.90
C SER A 114 -5.29 -17.33 -3.36
N TRP A 115 -5.16 -18.63 -3.61
CA TRP A 115 -5.26 -19.18 -4.97
C TRP A 115 -6.62 -18.89 -5.61
N ALA A 116 -7.71 -19.22 -4.92
CA ALA A 116 -9.06 -19.02 -5.43
C ALA A 116 -9.37 -17.55 -5.76
N VAL A 117 -8.83 -16.60 -4.98
CA VAL A 117 -9.04 -15.17 -5.23
C VAL A 117 -8.07 -14.64 -6.28
N GLU A 118 -6.76 -14.79 -6.07
CA GLU A 118 -5.75 -14.17 -6.93
C GLU A 118 -5.70 -14.80 -8.32
N VAL A 119 -5.79 -16.13 -8.41
CA VAL A 119 -5.73 -16.85 -9.69
C VAL A 119 -7.12 -17.00 -10.28
N ASP A 120 -8.05 -17.66 -9.57
CA ASP A 120 -9.31 -18.07 -10.20
C ASP A 120 -10.29 -16.92 -10.38
N SER A 121 -10.35 -15.97 -9.43
CA SER A 121 -11.27 -14.83 -9.48
C SER A 121 -10.66 -13.61 -10.18
N LEU A 122 -9.44 -13.22 -9.82
CA LEU A 122 -8.77 -12.02 -10.35
C LEU A 122 -8.03 -12.28 -11.65
N GLY A 123 -7.69 -13.54 -11.96
CA GLY A 123 -7.10 -13.93 -13.24
C GLY A 123 -5.59 -13.75 -13.35
N PHE A 124 -4.87 -13.53 -12.24
CA PHE A 124 -3.42 -13.46 -12.28
C PHE A 124 -2.80 -14.81 -12.69
N GLY A 125 -1.62 -14.74 -13.31
CA GLY A 125 -0.89 -15.93 -13.76
C GLY A 125 -0.43 -16.81 -12.61
N ALA A 126 -1.02 -17.99 -12.48
CA ALA A 126 -0.64 -18.97 -11.47
C ALA A 126 0.83 -19.39 -11.58
N PRO A 127 1.52 -19.64 -10.45
CA PRO A 127 2.82 -20.33 -10.45
C PRO A 127 2.71 -21.71 -11.13
N ASP A 128 3.67 -22.05 -12.00
CA ASP A 128 3.69 -23.37 -12.67
C ASP A 128 4.14 -24.47 -11.71
N ILE A 129 3.16 -25.10 -11.05
CA ILE A 129 3.38 -26.20 -10.11
C ILE A 129 3.39 -27.58 -10.79
N GLY A 130 3.14 -27.66 -12.10
CA GLY A 130 3.02 -28.92 -12.83
C GLY A 130 2.02 -29.89 -12.19
N ALA A 131 2.47 -31.10 -11.85
CA ALA A 131 1.69 -32.12 -11.15
C ALA A 131 2.04 -32.22 -9.64
N GLU A 132 2.85 -31.29 -9.14
CA GLU A 132 3.31 -31.27 -7.75
C GLU A 132 2.45 -30.29 -6.91
N ARG A 133 3.03 -29.71 -5.86
CA ARG A 133 2.39 -28.76 -4.95
C ARG A 133 3.36 -27.63 -4.67
N TYR A 134 2.85 -26.41 -4.61
CA TYR A 134 3.62 -25.25 -4.20
C TYR A 134 4.05 -25.41 -2.73
N ALA A 135 5.34 -25.15 -2.45
CA ALA A 135 5.92 -25.38 -1.14
C ALA A 135 5.72 -24.18 -0.21
N VAL A 136 5.14 -24.44 0.97
CA VAL A 136 4.98 -23.49 2.06
C VAL A 136 5.59 -24.10 3.31
N SER A 137 6.36 -23.35 4.10
CA SER A 137 6.97 -23.83 5.34
C SER A 137 6.63 -22.91 6.50
N THR A 138 6.08 -23.44 7.59
CA THR A 138 5.87 -22.69 8.83
C THR A 138 7.15 -22.62 9.68
N ILE A 139 8.23 -23.27 9.24
CA ILE A 139 9.46 -23.40 9.99
C ILE A 139 10.32 -22.14 9.81
N PHE A 140 9.88 -21.06 10.43
CA PHE A 140 10.50 -19.75 10.32
C PHE A 140 10.40 -18.97 11.65
N GLY A 141 11.56 -18.56 12.18
CA GLY A 141 11.68 -17.87 13.48
C GLY A 141 12.18 -16.43 13.39
N GLY A 142 12.12 -15.79 12.21
CA GLY A 142 12.65 -14.45 11.98
C GLY A 142 11.83 -13.32 12.61
N GLY A 143 12.22 -12.07 12.34
CA GLY A 143 11.45 -10.86 12.74
C GLY A 143 10.36 -10.45 11.75
N PHE A 144 10.28 -11.12 10.59
CA PHE A 144 9.28 -10.88 9.55
C PHE A 144 8.06 -11.79 9.73
N PHE A 145 6.90 -11.41 9.18
CA PHE A 145 5.72 -12.30 9.15
C PHE A 145 5.95 -13.54 8.28
N GLY A 146 6.43 -13.31 7.07
CA GLY A 146 6.77 -14.33 6.10
C GLY A 146 7.79 -13.80 5.10
N LEU A 147 8.12 -14.63 4.12
CA LEU A 147 8.88 -14.26 2.94
C LEU A 147 8.70 -15.31 1.84
N THR A 148 8.82 -14.85 0.60
CA THR A 148 8.87 -15.65 -0.60
C THR A 148 10.30 -15.71 -1.10
N GLN A 149 10.79 -16.93 -1.36
CA GLN A 149 12.14 -17.17 -1.86
C GLN A 149 12.09 -17.63 -3.28
N VAL A 150 12.95 -17.05 -4.12
CA VAL A 150 13.26 -17.64 -5.43
C VAL A 150 13.96 -18.96 -5.21
N ASP A 151 13.31 -20.03 -5.67
CA ASP A 151 13.82 -21.39 -5.63
C ASP A 151 13.44 -22.09 -6.93
N ALA A 152 14.33 -21.99 -7.92
CA ALA A 152 14.13 -22.58 -9.24
C ALA A 152 14.00 -24.12 -9.22
N THR A 153 14.22 -24.76 -8.07
CA THR A 153 14.02 -26.21 -7.90
C THR A 153 12.68 -26.57 -7.28
N SER A 154 11.97 -25.60 -6.69
CA SER A 154 10.63 -25.79 -6.16
C SER A 154 9.56 -25.64 -7.25
N PRO A 155 8.45 -26.39 -7.19
CA PRO A 155 7.28 -26.15 -8.04
C PRO A 155 6.83 -24.69 -7.96
N GLY A 156 6.56 -24.06 -9.10
CA GLY A 156 6.27 -22.62 -9.19
C GLY A 156 7.50 -21.71 -9.21
N GLY A 157 8.72 -22.23 -9.06
CA GLY A 157 9.97 -21.45 -9.11
C GLY A 157 10.26 -20.61 -7.85
N THR A 158 9.38 -20.68 -6.86
CA THR A 158 9.48 -20.02 -5.56
C THR A 158 8.97 -20.94 -4.45
N SER A 159 9.26 -20.57 -3.20
CA SER A 159 8.65 -21.19 -2.01
C SER A 159 8.32 -20.11 -0.98
N ILE A 160 7.32 -20.37 -0.13
CA ILE A 160 6.91 -19.44 0.92
C ILE A 160 7.39 -19.96 2.27
N ARG A 161 7.88 -19.06 3.11
CA ARG A 161 8.09 -19.30 4.53
C ARG A 161 7.23 -18.34 5.32
N VAL A 162 6.49 -18.86 6.28
CA VAL A 162 5.68 -18.08 7.22
C VAL A 162 6.08 -18.47 8.64
N ARG A 163 5.96 -17.56 9.61
CA ARG A 163 6.35 -17.89 10.98
C ARG A 163 5.56 -19.07 11.54
N PHE A 164 6.15 -19.77 12.50
CA PHE A 164 5.49 -20.84 13.26
C PHE A 164 4.42 -20.33 14.24
N SER A 165 4.45 -19.02 14.55
CA SER A 165 3.44 -18.30 15.34
C SER A 165 3.55 -16.78 15.06
N MET A 166 2.40 -16.11 15.03
CA MET A 166 2.28 -14.66 14.86
C MET A 166 2.13 -13.88 16.19
N ASP A 167 2.07 -14.57 17.34
CA ASP A 167 1.75 -13.97 18.64
C ASP A 167 2.69 -12.83 19.03
N ILE A 168 3.96 -12.92 18.60
CA ILE A 168 4.98 -11.91 18.91
C ILE A 168 4.67 -10.53 18.34
N PHE A 169 3.80 -10.46 17.33
CA PHE A 169 3.37 -9.21 16.69
C PHE A 169 2.07 -8.66 17.29
N CYS A 170 1.37 -9.47 18.08
CA CYS A 170 0.04 -9.18 18.60
C CYS A 170 0.01 -8.92 20.11
N THR A 171 1.19 -8.73 20.73
CA THR A 171 1.33 -8.56 22.19
C THR A 171 0.59 -7.34 22.76
N SER A 172 0.28 -6.33 21.94
CA SER A 172 -0.46 -5.14 22.34
C SER A 172 -1.90 -5.09 21.81
N ALA A 173 -2.34 -6.12 21.08
CA ALA A 173 -3.70 -6.17 20.54
C ALA A 173 -4.73 -6.45 21.65
N ALA A 174 -5.93 -5.90 21.52
CA ALA A 174 -7.01 -6.14 22.47
C ALA A 174 -7.46 -7.62 22.47
N ASP A 175 -7.48 -8.23 21.29
CA ASP A 175 -7.61 -9.67 21.09
C ASP A 175 -6.38 -10.16 20.31
N SER A 176 -5.43 -10.75 21.04
CA SER A 176 -4.18 -11.23 20.45
C SER A 176 -4.38 -12.43 19.52
N ALA A 177 -5.42 -13.24 19.75
CA ALA A 177 -5.70 -14.41 18.93
C ALA A 177 -6.27 -13.99 17.57
N ILE A 178 -7.26 -13.10 17.55
CA ILE A 178 -7.79 -12.53 16.30
C ILE A 178 -6.68 -11.82 15.53
N CYS A 179 -5.87 -11.00 16.22
CA CYS A 179 -4.72 -10.35 15.58
C CYS A 179 -3.73 -11.36 14.97
N ALA A 180 -3.40 -12.45 15.67
CA ALA A 180 -2.45 -13.45 15.19
C ALA A 180 -3.01 -14.22 13.97
N THR A 181 -4.30 -14.55 13.99
CA THR A 181 -5.00 -15.15 12.85
C THR A 181 -5.00 -14.21 11.65
N ASN A 182 -5.41 -12.95 11.83
CA ASN A 182 -5.43 -11.95 10.75
C ASN A 182 -4.03 -11.73 10.17
N ALA A 183 -3.02 -11.56 11.02
CA ALA A 183 -1.63 -11.42 10.58
C ALA A 183 -1.15 -12.64 9.77
N LEU A 184 -1.54 -13.87 10.15
CA LEU A 184 -1.19 -15.07 9.40
C LEU A 184 -1.82 -15.11 8.01
N ILE A 185 -3.14 -14.94 7.94
CA ILE A 185 -3.88 -15.15 6.69
C ILE A 185 -3.53 -14.07 5.65
N VAL A 186 -3.41 -12.80 6.06
CA VAL A 186 -2.99 -11.72 5.15
C VAL A 186 -1.55 -11.89 4.69
N THR A 187 -0.66 -12.35 5.57
CA THR A 187 0.73 -12.66 5.17
C THR A 187 0.75 -13.76 4.11
N LEU A 188 -0.08 -14.79 4.23
CA LEU A 188 -0.11 -15.87 3.24
C LEU A 188 -0.63 -15.39 1.88
N ALA A 189 -1.61 -14.49 1.82
CA ALA A 189 -2.00 -13.79 0.59
C ALA A 189 -0.86 -12.93 0.04
N HIS A 190 -0.26 -12.08 0.88
CA HIS A 190 0.86 -11.22 0.51
C HIS A 190 2.02 -12.00 -0.11
N GLU A 191 2.42 -13.10 0.52
CA GLU A 191 3.53 -13.93 0.03
C GLU A 191 3.14 -14.74 -1.21
N PHE A 192 1.89 -15.17 -1.33
CA PHE A 192 1.43 -15.79 -2.56
C PHE A 192 1.42 -14.83 -3.74
N LYS A 193 1.08 -13.55 -3.51
CA LYS A 193 1.20 -12.51 -4.51
C LYS A 193 2.63 -12.31 -4.98
N HIS A 194 3.62 -12.39 -4.09
CA HIS A 194 5.03 -12.40 -4.50
C HIS A 194 5.39 -13.59 -5.37
N ALA A 195 4.86 -14.78 -5.10
CA ALA A 195 5.04 -15.95 -5.94
C ALA A 195 4.48 -15.71 -7.36
N ILE A 196 3.29 -15.13 -7.45
CA ILE A 196 2.66 -14.73 -8.71
C ILE A 196 3.51 -13.70 -9.45
N GLN A 197 3.96 -12.63 -8.79
CA GLN A 197 4.78 -11.59 -9.40
C GLN A 197 6.08 -12.18 -9.98
N VAL A 198 6.79 -13.02 -9.21
CA VAL A 198 8.01 -13.69 -9.68
C VAL A 198 7.73 -14.62 -10.85
N SER A 199 6.69 -15.46 -10.76
CA SER A 199 6.29 -16.39 -11.83
C SER A 199 5.87 -15.66 -13.10
N GLY A 200 5.15 -14.54 -12.96
CA GLY A 200 4.74 -13.65 -14.04
C GLY A 200 5.92 -12.96 -14.74
N GLY A 201 7.12 -12.97 -14.14
CA GLY A 201 8.33 -12.41 -14.73
C GLY A 201 8.71 -11.04 -14.20
N TRP A 202 8.16 -10.61 -13.06
CA TRP A 202 8.60 -9.38 -12.41
C TRP A 202 10.07 -9.46 -12.04
N ASN A 203 10.81 -8.40 -12.36
CA ASN A 203 12.18 -8.29 -11.91
C ASN A 203 12.22 -7.69 -10.49
N ILE A 204 12.09 -8.56 -9.48
CA ILE A 204 12.09 -8.20 -8.05
C ILE A 204 13.32 -7.38 -7.62
N TYR A 205 14.39 -7.45 -8.40
CA TYR A 205 15.65 -6.75 -8.16
C TYR A 205 15.68 -5.30 -8.67
N GLN A 206 14.71 -4.91 -9.50
CA GLN A 206 14.64 -3.59 -10.14
C GLN A 206 13.34 -2.86 -9.82
N ILE A 207 12.28 -3.60 -9.50
CA ILE A 207 10.95 -3.05 -9.29
C ILE A 207 10.83 -2.22 -8.00
N GLY A 208 11.75 -2.40 -7.05
CA GLY A 208 11.74 -1.67 -5.78
C GLY A 208 10.51 -2.00 -4.92
N GLY A 209 10.08 -1.08 -4.06
CA GLY A 209 8.96 -1.33 -3.14
C GLY A 209 7.57 -1.35 -3.77
N TRP A 210 7.45 -1.17 -5.10
CA TRP A 210 6.21 -1.42 -5.84
C TRP A 210 5.72 -2.86 -5.70
N ILE A 211 6.64 -3.81 -5.51
CA ILE A 211 6.29 -5.20 -5.24
C ILE A 211 5.52 -5.37 -3.92
N GLU A 212 5.90 -4.60 -2.90
CA GLU A 212 5.29 -4.61 -1.57
C GLU A 212 3.96 -3.86 -1.59
N LEU A 213 3.89 -2.73 -2.32
CA LEU A 213 2.64 -2.00 -2.55
C LEU A 213 1.57 -2.94 -3.12
N ASP A 214 1.93 -3.67 -4.17
CA ASP A 214 1.04 -4.57 -4.90
C ASP A 214 0.64 -5.81 -4.09
N ALA A 215 1.57 -6.35 -3.29
CA ALA A 215 1.27 -7.42 -2.35
C ALA A 215 0.40 -6.95 -1.17
N THR A 216 0.55 -5.71 -0.71
CA THR A 216 -0.29 -5.14 0.36
C THR A 216 -1.72 -4.88 -0.11
N TRP A 217 -1.91 -4.44 -1.36
CA TRP A 217 -3.24 -4.29 -1.95
C TRP A 217 -4.02 -5.61 -2.01
N ILE A 218 -3.34 -6.72 -2.31
CA ILE A 218 -4.01 -8.01 -2.42
C ILE A 218 -4.53 -8.54 -1.08
N GLU A 219 -3.93 -8.12 0.03
CA GLU A 219 -4.30 -8.59 1.38
C GLU A 219 -5.78 -8.33 1.65
N ASP A 220 -6.23 -7.14 1.29
CA ASP A 220 -7.60 -6.66 1.47
C ASP A 220 -8.58 -7.38 0.53
N LEU A 221 -8.20 -7.57 -0.73
CA LEU A 221 -9.02 -8.26 -1.72
C LEU A 221 -9.24 -9.75 -1.36
N VAL A 222 -8.27 -10.39 -0.71
CA VAL A 222 -8.41 -11.77 -0.22
C VAL A 222 -9.12 -11.81 1.14
N TYR A 223 -8.84 -10.87 2.04
CA TYR A 223 -9.32 -10.84 3.41
C TYR A 223 -9.85 -9.45 3.85
N ASP A 224 -10.89 -9.00 3.16
CA ASP A 224 -11.60 -7.72 3.36
C ASP A 224 -11.85 -7.37 4.84
N ASP A 225 -12.38 -8.32 5.63
CA ASP A 225 -12.68 -8.09 7.05
C ASP A 225 -11.42 -7.89 7.95
N SER A 226 -10.21 -8.13 7.45
CA SER A 226 -8.99 -8.14 8.26
C SER A 226 -8.43 -6.74 8.51
N ASN A 227 -8.45 -5.87 7.50
CA ASN A 227 -7.92 -4.50 7.55
C ASN A 227 -6.53 -4.37 8.17
N ASP A 228 -5.67 -5.37 7.97
CA ASP A 228 -4.33 -5.40 8.58
C ASP A 228 -3.44 -4.26 8.05
N TYR A 229 -3.62 -3.92 6.77
CA TYR A 229 -2.87 -2.89 6.06
C TYR A 229 -3.07 -1.48 6.62
N TYR A 230 -4.09 -1.24 7.46
CA TYR A 230 -4.31 0.06 8.11
C TYR A 230 -3.09 0.52 8.89
N ARG A 231 -2.33 -0.43 9.46
CA ARG A 231 -1.08 -0.15 10.17
C ARG A 231 0.00 0.47 9.29
N PHE A 232 -0.08 0.27 7.96
CA PHE A 232 0.88 0.81 7.01
C PHE A 232 0.47 2.20 6.53
N ILE A 233 -0.81 2.54 6.55
CA ILE A 233 -1.28 3.86 6.09
C ILE A 233 -1.33 4.89 7.22
N ASP A 234 -1.40 4.45 8.49
CA ASP A 234 -1.32 5.32 9.69
C ASP A 234 0.12 5.51 10.20
N VAL A 235 1.06 5.78 9.29
CA VAL A 235 2.48 6.05 9.62
C VAL A 235 3.03 7.21 8.79
N SER A 236 4.10 7.84 9.30
CA SER A 236 4.84 8.82 8.50
C SER A 236 5.42 8.15 7.27
N GLY A 237 5.28 8.81 6.12
CA GLY A 237 5.56 8.24 4.81
C GLY A 237 4.31 8.03 3.97
N SER A 238 3.16 7.75 4.59
CA SER A 238 1.94 7.45 3.84
C SER A 238 1.38 8.66 3.08
N PRO A 239 0.60 8.43 2.00
CA PRO A 239 -0.07 9.50 1.26
C PRO A 239 -0.98 10.39 2.12
N PHE A 240 -1.48 9.89 3.26
CA PHE A 240 -2.34 10.66 4.16
C PHE A 240 -1.53 11.56 5.09
N LEU A 241 -0.45 11.04 5.69
CA LEU A 241 0.31 11.77 6.70
C LEU A 241 1.46 12.60 6.12
N ASP A 242 1.93 12.27 4.91
CA ASP A 242 2.96 13.00 4.17
C ASP A 242 2.63 13.10 2.65
N PRO A 243 1.48 13.68 2.26
CA PRO A 243 1.02 13.75 0.85
C PRO A 243 2.02 14.39 -0.12
N GLN A 244 2.94 15.22 0.39
CA GLN A 244 4.00 15.86 -0.38
C GLN A 244 5.11 14.91 -0.82
N ARG A 245 5.17 13.70 -0.25
CA ARG A 245 6.13 12.67 -0.66
C ARG A 245 5.70 12.09 -2.00
N SER A 246 6.72 11.78 -2.79
CA SER A 246 6.53 11.18 -4.10
C SER A 246 6.16 9.72 -3.94
N LEU A 247 5.12 9.30 -4.67
CA LEU A 247 4.78 7.89 -4.86
C LEU A 247 5.83 7.16 -5.75
N THR A 248 6.84 7.86 -6.29
CA THR A 248 7.82 7.23 -7.18
C THR A 248 8.73 6.20 -6.49
N GLN A 249 8.80 6.22 -5.16
CA GLN A 249 9.49 5.22 -4.34
C GLN A 249 8.47 4.54 -3.41
N ALA A 250 7.52 3.84 -4.03
CA ALA A 250 6.43 3.14 -3.35
C ALA A 250 6.90 2.14 -2.29
N SER A 251 6.09 1.95 -1.25
CA SER A 251 6.17 0.84 -0.29
C SER A 251 4.76 0.46 0.22
N TYR A 252 4.69 -0.28 1.33
CA TYR A 252 3.43 -0.75 1.95
C TYR A 252 2.44 0.40 2.19
N GLU A 253 2.94 1.52 2.72
CA GLU A 253 2.14 2.69 3.07
C GLU A 253 1.42 3.35 1.89
N ASP A 254 1.82 3.01 0.67
CA ASP A 254 1.31 3.58 -0.57
C ASP A 254 0.24 2.69 -1.25
N CYS A 255 -0.11 1.54 -0.66
CA CYS A 255 -1.07 0.58 -1.21
C CYS A 255 -2.44 1.19 -1.56
N THR A 256 -2.82 2.29 -0.92
CA THR A 256 -4.07 3.00 -1.21
C THR A 256 -4.14 3.56 -2.63
N TRP A 257 -3.01 3.71 -3.32
CA TRP A 257 -3.03 3.98 -4.76
C TRP A 257 -3.73 2.87 -5.55
N GLN A 258 -3.42 1.61 -5.26
CA GLN A 258 -4.05 0.47 -5.92
C GLN A 258 -5.44 0.17 -5.38
N HIS A 259 -5.72 0.40 -4.10
CA HIS A 259 -7.10 0.33 -3.58
C HIS A 259 -7.99 1.32 -4.33
N TYR A 260 -7.54 2.58 -4.48
CA TYR A 260 -8.27 3.59 -5.26
C TYR A 260 -8.55 3.11 -6.69
N LEU A 261 -7.54 2.60 -7.39
CA LEU A 261 -7.69 2.07 -8.74
C LEU A 261 -8.65 0.88 -8.80
N GLY A 262 -8.52 -0.08 -7.89
CA GLY A 262 -9.37 -1.27 -7.83
C GLY A 262 -10.83 -0.93 -7.55
N GLU A 263 -11.09 -0.09 -6.55
CA GLU A 263 -12.45 0.30 -6.14
C GLU A 263 -13.14 1.17 -7.19
N ASN A 264 -12.41 2.10 -7.84
CA ASN A 264 -13.01 3.10 -8.73
C ASN A 264 -12.91 2.75 -10.22
N HIS A 265 -12.00 1.84 -10.61
CA HIS A 265 -11.75 1.45 -12.00
C HIS A 265 -11.72 -0.07 -12.22
N GLY A 266 -12.06 -0.86 -11.19
CA GLY A 266 -12.11 -2.32 -11.24
C GLY A 266 -10.77 -2.96 -10.89
N SER A 267 -10.81 -4.07 -10.14
CA SER A 267 -9.61 -4.85 -9.79
C SER A 267 -8.88 -5.41 -11.02
N ASP A 268 -9.57 -5.53 -12.16
CA ASP A 268 -8.99 -5.90 -13.44
C ASP A 268 -7.98 -4.86 -13.98
N PHE A 269 -8.03 -3.61 -13.49
CA PHE A 269 -6.98 -2.62 -13.72
C PHE A 269 -5.62 -3.16 -13.28
N MET A 270 -5.59 -3.86 -12.13
CA MET A 270 -4.34 -4.40 -11.60
C MET A 270 -3.83 -5.61 -12.37
N LEU A 271 -4.73 -6.36 -13.01
CA LEU A 271 -4.34 -7.41 -13.95
C LEU A 271 -3.72 -6.82 -15.22
N ASP A 272 -4.31 -5.76 -15.78
CA ASP A 272 -3.72 -5.05 -16.93
C ASP A 272 -2.36 -4.44 -16.58
N PHE A 273 -2.21 -3.90 -15.37
CA PHE A 273 -0.95 -3.39 -14.86
C PHE A 273 0.13 -4.49 -14.79
N ASP A 274 -0.21 -5.66 -14.26
CA ASP A 274 0.69 -6.81 -14.23
C ASP A 274 1.18 -7.19 -15.64
N HIS A 275 0.25 -7.32 -16.59
CA HIS A 275 0.57 -7.62 -17.98
C HIS A 275 1.46 -6.56 -18.63
N GLU A 276 1.17 -5.27 -18.42
CA GLU A 276 1.96 -4.18 -18.99
C GLU A 276 3.34 -4.03 -18.36
N LEU A 277 3.46 -4.33 -17.07
CA LEU A 277 4.73 -4.31 -16.39
C LEU A 277 5.65 -5.41 -16.96
N VAL A 278 5.13 -6.63 -17.13
CA VAL A 278 5.87 -7.78 -17.67
C VAL A 278 6.20 -7.61 -19.15
N ALA A 279 5.27 -7.06 -19.95
CA ALA A 279 5.49 -6.77 -21.37
C ALA A 279 6.47 -5.60 -21.60
N GLY A 280 6.70 -4.78 -20.57
CA GLY A 280 7.61 -3.65 -20.58
C GLY A 280 9.08 -4.02 -20.82
N GLN A 281 9.91 -2.99 -21.00
CA GLN A 281 11.36 -3.21 -21.10
C GLN A 281 11.93 -3.52 -19.71
N PRO A 282 12.96 -4.40 -19.60
CA PRO A 282 13.69 -4.58 -18.36
C PRO A 282 14.17 -3.24 -17.80
N ALA A 283 13.99 -3.01 -16.49
CA ALA A 283 14.29 -1.76 -15.78
C ALA A 283 13.40 -0.55 -16.11
N GLN A 284 12.25 -0.74 -16.77
CA GLN A 284 11.24 0.31 -16.89
C GLN A 284 10.65 0.66 -15.50
N PRO A 285 10.51 1.95 -15.15
CA PRO A 285 9.81 2.36 -13.93
C PRO A 285 8.37 1.83 -13.91
N ALA A 286 7.94 1.23 -12.78
CA ALA A 286 6.61 0.63 -12.63
C ALA A 286 5.47 1.62 -12.93
N GLN A 287 5.66 2.90 -12.59
CA GLN A 287 4.74 4.00 -12.82
C GLN A 287 4.30 4.12 -14.28
N LEU A 288 5.20 3.80 -15.22
CA LEU A 288 4.88 3.87 -16.63
C LEU A 288 3.89 2.78 -17.08
N ALA A 289 3.81 1.65 -16.37
CA ALA A 289 2.77 0.66 -16.66
C ALA A 289 1.38 1.21 -16.30
N TYR A 290 1.21 1.88 -15.15
CA TYR A 290 -0.05 2.56 -14.82
C TYR A 290 -0.47 3.57 -15.89
N LEU A 291 0.47 4.39 -16.37
CA LEU A 291 0.21 5.38 -17.42
C LEU A 291 -0.27 4.71 -18.72
N LYS A 292 0.35 3.59 -19.12
CA LYS A 292 -0.05 2.83 -20.31
C LYS A 292 -1.41 2.17 -20.14
N VAL A 293 -1.70 1.59 -18.97
CA VAL A 293 -3.02 0.99 -18.69
C VAL A 293 -4.10 2.07 -18.74
N ALA A 294 -3.84 3.25 -18.15
CA ALA A 294 -4.76 4.38 -18.26
C ALA A 294 -5.00 4.78 -19.73
N GLU A 295 -3.95 4.87 -20.54
CA GLU A 295 -4.08 5.14 -21.99
C GLU A 295 -4.90 4.07 -22.72
N GLN A 296 -4.66 2.79 -22.44
CA GLN A 296 -5.38 1.65 -23.05
C GLN A 296 -6.85 1.62 -22.65
N ARG A 297 -7.17 2.04 -21.42
CA ARG A 297 -8.53 2.14 -20.90
C ARG A 297 -9.21 3.48 -21.25
N GLU A 298 -8.58 4.32 -22.07
CA GLU A 298 -9.06 5.66 -22.46
C GLU A 298 -9.33 6.58 -21.26
N LEU A 299 -8.57 6.41 -20.17
CA LEU A 299 -8.64 7.22 -18.96
C LEU A 299 -7.65 8.39 -19.04
N ASP A 300 -8.08 9.58 -18.62
CA ASP A 300 -7.20 10.74 -18.49
C ASP A 300 -6.35 10.61 -17.22
N TRP A 301 -5.02 10.53 -17.40
CA TRP A 301 -4.07 10.35 -16.30
C TRP A 301 -4.10 11.50 -15.28
N GLY A 302 -4.25 12.74 -15.75
CA GLY A 302 -4.34 13.91 -14.88
C GLY A 302 -5.65 13.92 -14.08
N GLN A 303 -6.74 13.45 -14.68
CA GLN A 303 -8.00 13.26 -13.99
C GLN A 303 -7.86 12.20 -12.90
N LEU A 304 -7.34 11.03 -13.24
CA LEU A 304 -7.16 9.91 -12.33
C LEU A 304 -6.27 10.29 -11.13
N TRP A 305 -5.14 10.95 -11.36
CA TRP A 305 -4.28 11.46 -10.28
C TRP A 305 -4.97 12.53 -9.43
N GLY A 306 -5.70 13.45 -10.07
CA GLY A 306 -6.45 14.49 -9.35
C GLY A 306 -7.60 13.94 -8.51
N ASP A 307 -8.22 12.85 -8.97
CA ASP A 307 -9.34 12.20 -8.28
C ASP A 307 -8.82 11.32 -7.13
N TYR A 308 -7.66 10.66 -7.29
CA TYR A 308 -6.93 10.06 -6.15
C TYR A 308 -6.54 11.12 -5.11
N THR A 309 -6.09 12.30 -5.54
CA THR A 309 -5.78 13.42 -4.62
C THR A 309 -7.01 13.85 -3.80
N VAL A 310 -8.19 13.84 -4.42
CA VAL A 310 -9.47 14.09 -3.74
C VAL A 310 -9.81 12.96 -2.78
N ALA A 311 -9.67 11.70 -3.20
CA ALA A 311 -9.92 10.53 -2.35
C ALA A 311 -9.03 10.54 -1.10
N THR A 312 -7.74 10.85 -1.25
CA THR A 312 -6.82 11.04 -0.11
C THR A 312 -7.27 12.18 0.79
N TYR A 313 -7.68 13.33 0.23
CA TYR A 313 -8.17 14.46 1.05
C TYR A 313 -9.44 14.10 1.83
N LEU A 314 -10.38 13.39 1.20
CA LEU A 314 -11.65 12.91 1.76
C LEU A 314 -11.46 11.62 2.56
N SER A 315 -10.51 11.61 3.48
CA SER A 315 -10.29 10.52 4.44
C SER A 315 -10.62 10.95 5.87
N GLY A 316 -10.77 9.99 6.78
CA GLY A 316 -11.09 10.22 8.18
C GLY A 316 -12.42 10.96 8.36
N GLU A 317 -12.43 12.04 9.13
CA GLU A 317 -13.63 12.85 9.37
C GLU A 317 -14.12 13.60 8.12
N ARG A 318 -13.29 13.69 7.07
CA ARG A 318 -13.67 14.27 5.77
C ARG A 318 -14.28 13.26 4.81
N ALA A 319 -14.31 11.98 5.17
CA ALA A 319 -14.77 10.93 4.27
C ALA A 319 -16.23 11.08 3.89
N VAL A 320 -16.52 10.70 2.64
CA VAL A 320 -17.86 10.75 2.06
C VAL A 320 -18.09 9.47 1.28
N ASP A 321 -19.16 8.77 1.63
CA ASP A 321 -19.59 7.55 0.94
C ASP A 321 -19.73 7.78 -0.57
N GLY A 322 -19.11 6.90 -1.36
CA GLY A 322 -19.05 6.99 -2.81
C GLY A 322 -18.16 8.11 -3.39
N MET A 323 -17.31 8.76 -2.60
CA MET A 323 -16.35 9.78 -3.07
C MET A 323 -14.92 9.49 -2.59
N GLY A 324 -14.31 8.43 -3.11
CA GLY A 324 -12.92 8.06 -2.84
C GLY A 324 -12.79 6.58 -2.50
N PHE A 325 -12.49 6.30 -1.23
CA PHE A 325 -12.36 4.95 -0.69
C PHE A 325 -13.66 4.52 0.00
N GLU A 326 -14.10 3.27 -0.21
CA GLU A 326 -15.23 2.68 0.51
C GLU A 326 -15.06 2.80 2.03
N GLU A 327 -13.85 2.49 2.51
CA GLU A 327 -13.51 2.53 3.92
C GLU A 327 -12.87 3.86 4.36
N GLY A 328 -12.94 4.91 3.54
CA GLY A 328 -12.22 6.16 3.76
C GLY A 328 -12.44 6.83 5.12
N ALA A 329 -13.58 6.55 5.78
CA ALA A 329 -13.90 7.03 7.12
C ALA A 329 -13.03 6.42 8.23
N PHE A 330 -12.47 5.23 8.00
CA PHE A 330 -11.56 4.55 8.92
C PHE A 330 -10.08 4.85 8.65
N TYR A 331 -9.79 5.45 7.50
CA TYR A 331 -8.42 5.84 7.13
C TYR A 331 -7.94 7.05 7.96
N PRO A 332 -6.61 7.24 8.09
CA PRO A 332 -6.06 8.42 8.74
C PRO A 332 -6.57 9.70 8.08
N GLN A 333 -6.90 10.70 8.89
CA GLN A 333 -7.25 12.03 8.39
C GLN A 333 -6.05 12.64 7.64
N ALA A 334 -6.18 12.82 6.32
CA ALA A 334 -5.08 13.36 5.53
C ALA A 334 -4.66 14.75 6.00
N ARG A 335 -3.35 14.96 6.16
CA ARG A 335 -2.79 16.24 6.59
C ARG A 335 -2.93 17.27 5.50
N ALA A 336 -3.46 18.44 5.88
CA ALA A 336 -3.56 19.60 5.02
C ALA A 336 -2.77 20.77 5.62
N VAL A 337 -2.20 21.60 4.74
CA VAL A 337 -1.62 22.89 5.10
C VAL A 337 -2.76 23.85 5.41
N ALA A 338 -2.86 24.28 6.66
CA ALA A 338 -3.89 25.21 7.09
C ALA A 338 -3.67 26.60 6.48
N ILE A 339 -4.71 27.13 5.84
CA ILE A 339 -4.85 28.53 5.46
C ILE A 339 -5.44 29.25 6.67
N ALA A 340 -4.65 30.11 7.32
CA ALA A 340 -5.07 30.73 8.58
C ALA A 340 -6.20 31.77 8.40
N SER A 341 -6.21 32.47 7.27
CA SER A 341 -7.21 33.50 6.95
C SER A 341 -7.24 33.75 5.44
N LEU A 342 -8.36 34.26 4.96
CA LEU A 342 -8.47 34.82 3.63
C LEU A 342 -8.33 36.36 3.68
N PRO A 343 -7.68 36.99 2.68
CA PRO A 343 -7.00 36.35 1.55
C PRO A 343 -5.70 35.63 1.96
N LEU A 344 -5.32 34.61 1.19
CA LEU A 344 -3.99 34.01 1.20
C LEU A 344 -3.11 34.75 0.19
N ASP A 345 -2.09 35.47 0.69
CA ASP A 345 -1.05 36.06 -0.14
C ASP A 345 -0.34 34.98 -0.98
N ALA A 346 0.25 35.39 -2.11
CA ALA A 346 0.91 34.45 -3.01
C ALA A 346 2.01 33.64 -2.28
N VAL A 347 1.80 32.33 -2.16
CA VAL A 347 2.74 31.38 -1.58
C VAL A 347 3.43 30.63 -2.71
N GLN A 348 4.77 30.60 -2.68
CA GLN A 348 5.56 29.76 -3.55
C GLN A 348 5.85 28.42 -2.85
N SER A 349 5.66 27.32 -3.57
CA SER A 349 5.92 25.97 -3.06
C SER A 349 6.53 25.09 -4.13
N SER A 350 7.02 23.92 -3.73
CA SER A 350 7.54 22.87 -4.62
C SER A 350 6.85 21.56 -4.34
N LEU A 351 6.59 20.78 -5.38
CA LEU A 351 5.94 19.48 -5.28
C LEU A 351 6.74 18.46 -6.08
N ALA A 352 7.04 17.32 -5.46
CA ALA A 352 7.71 16.22 -6.13
C ALA A 352 6.82 15.61 -7.22
N ASP A 353 7.41 14.78 -8.09
CA ASP A 353 6.66 14.00 -9.07
C ASP A 353 5.73 13.02 -8.36
N MET A 354 4.52 12.79 -8.88
CA MET A 354 3.50 11.94 -8.25
C MET A 354 3.35 12.24 -6.75
N ALA A 355 3.15 13.51 -6.42
CA ALA A 355 2.91 13.97 -5.05
C ALA A 355 1.74 14.97 -5.01
N MET A 356 1.29 15.30 -3.80
CA MET A 356 0.11 16.12 -3.53
C MET A 356 0.40 17.18 -2.46
N HIS A 357 -0.21 18.36 -2.61
CA HIS A 357 -0.31 19.37 -1.57
C HIS A 357 -1.76 19.74 -1.34
N LEU A 358 -2.23 19.53 -0.12
CA LEU A 358 -3.60 19.77 0.28
C LEU A 358 -3.64 21.07 1.09
N HIS A 359 -4.22 22.14 0.56
CA HIS A 359 -4.39 23.41 1.29
C HIS A 359 -5.83 23.51 1.79
N GLU A 360 -6.05 23.78 3.07
CA GLU A 360 -7.40 23.82 3.66
C GLU A 360 -7.64 25.12 4.43
N TYR A 361 -8.74 25.79 4.13
CA TYR A 361 -9.30 26.88 4.92
C TYR A 361 -10.51 26.36 5.70
N SER A 362 -10.40 26.28 7.02
CA SER A 362 -11.54 26.05 7.90
C SER A 362 -12.37 27.33 7.98
N VAL A 363 -13.63 27.27 7.57
CA VAL A 363 -14.51 28.44 7.49
C VAL A 363 -15.04 28.75 8.89
N PRO A 364 -14.79 29.96 9.45
CA PRO A 364 -15.34 30.34 10.74
C PRO A 364 -16.86 30.58 10.64
N ALA A 365 -17.59 30.34 11.73
CA ALA A 365 -19.04 30.56 11.79
C ALA A 365 -19.47 32.01 11.45
N GLU A 366 -18.58 32.98 11.62
CA GLU A 366 -18.78 34.41 11.33
C GLU A 366 -18.14 34.83 9.99
N ALA A 367 -17.87 33.88 9.09
CA ALA A 367 -17.28 34.17 7.78
C ALA A 367 -18.16 35.15 6.99
N ALA A 368 -17.51 36.10 6.32
CA ALA A 368 -18.22 37.00 5.43
C ALA A 368 -18.76 36.23 4.22
N ASN A 369 -19.89 36.69 3.69
CA ASN A 369 -20.42 36.17 2.44
C ASN A 369 -19.51 36.61 1.29
N GLU A 370 -18.66 35.70 0.83
CA GLU A 370 -17.63 35.96 -0.16
C GLU A 370 -17.54 34.82 -1.18
N THR A 371 -17.14 35.15 -2.40
CA THR A 371 -16.69 34.19 -3.42
C THR A 371 -15.17 34.24 -3.54
N LEU A 372 -14.54 33.09 -3.79
CA LEU A 372 -13.10 33.00 -3.96
C LEU A 372 -12.66 33.37 -5.38
N GLU A 373 -11.43 33.84 -5.49
CA GLU A 373 -10.64 33.89 -6.71
C GLU A 373 -9.28 33.24 -6.42
N ILE A 374 -9.04 32.10 -7.05
CA ILE A 374 -7.88 31.25 -6.88
C ILE A 374 -6.97 31.46 -8.08
N GLU A 375 -5.79 32.01 -7.84
CA GLU A 375 -4.74 32.19 -8.84
C GLU A 375 -3.67 31.11 -8.64
N PHE A 376 -3.47 30.28 -9.65
CA PHE A 376 -2.45 29.24 -9.66
C PHE A 376 -1.52 29.43 -10.86
N ALA A 377 -0.21 29.32 -10.63
CA ALA A 377 0.80 29.33 -11.67
C ALA A 377 1.85 28.26 -11.39
N GLY A 378 1.81 27.19 -12.17
CA GLY A 378 2.75 26.08 -12.12
C GLY A 378 3.97 26.28 -13.03
N GLY A 379 5.10 25.73 -12.63
CA GLY A 379 6.30 25.68 -13.45
C GLY A 379 6.08 24.82 -14.70
N GLY A 380 6.68 25.22 -15.82
CA GLY A 380 6.58 24.49 -17.09
C GLY A 380 7.23 23.10 -17.05
N GLY A 381 6.74 22.17 -17.88
CA GLY A 381 7.25 20.79 -17.96
C GLY A 381 6.81 19.89 -16.80
N VAL A 382 5.76 20.29 -16.10
CA VAL A 382 5.11 19.54 -15.01
C VAL A 382 3.64 19.33 -15.40
N GLU A 383 3.09 18.19 -15.04
CA GLU A 383 1.69 17.87 -15.26
C GLU A 383 0.91 18.21 -13.98
N TRP A 384 0.48 19.46 -13.86
CA TRP A 384 -0.25 19.93 -12.68
C TRP A 384 -1.72 19.52 -12.73
N THR A 385 -2.23 19.11 -11.59
CA THR A 385 -3.66 18.88 -11.36
C THR A 385 -4.13 19.83 -10.26
N LEU A 386 -5.33 20.37 -10.41
CA LEU A 386 -5.93 21.27 -9.44
C LEU A 386 -7.40 20.89 -9.20
N ARG A 387 -7.77 20.77 -7.93
CA ARG A 387 -9.13 20.50 -7.46
C ARG A 387 -9.49 21.49 -6.36
N VAL A 388 -10.74 21.96 -6.37
CA VAL A 388 -11.27 22.77 -5.27
C VAL A 388 -12.42 22.01 -4.63
N VAL A 389 -12.31 21.77 -3.32
CA VAL A 389 -13.32 21.04 -2.56
C VAL A 389 -14.02 22.01 -1.62
N PHE A 390 -15.34 22.09 -1.69
CA PHE A 390 -16.17 22.75 -0.70
C PHE A 390 -16.93 21.68 0.07
N GLN A 391 -16.78 21.65 1.39
CA GLN A 391 -17.38 20.61 2.22
C GLN A 391 -18.06 21.19 3.45
N ARG A 392 -19.23 20.63 3.73
CA ARG A 392 -19.96 20.73 5.00
C ARG A 392 -20.65 19.40 5.29
N GLU A 393 -21.26 19.28 6.46
CA GLU A 393 -21.87 18.03 6.96
C GLU A 393 -22.70 17.24 5.92
N ASP A 394 -23.54 17.90 5.11
CA ASP A 394 -24.47 17.23 4.18
C ASP A 394 -24.12 17.39 2.70
N LEU A 395 -23.02 18.06 2.38
CA LEU A 395 -22.68 18.42 1.00
C LEU A 395 -21.17 18.54 0.79
N THR A 396 -20.67 17.75 -0.15
CA THR A 396 -19.33 17.89 -0.72
C THR A 396 -19.44 18.24 -2.20
N LEU A 397 -18.80 19.33 -2.60
CA LEU A 397 -18.64 19.74 -3.99
C LEU A 397 -17.16 19.65 -4.36
N VAL A 398 -16.85 18.89 -5.40
CA VAL A 398 -15.50 18.79 -5.97
C VAL A 398 -15.53 19.47 -7.34
N LEU A 399 -14.73 20.52 -7.49
CA LEU A 399 -14.64 21.29 -8.72
C LEU A 399 -13.29 20.99 -9.39
N PRO A 400 -13.26 20.32 -10.56
CA PRO A 400 -12.05 20.22 -11.36
C PRO A 400 -11.70 21.59 -11.93
N VAL A 401 -10.40 21.93 -11.93
CA VAL A 401 -9.91 23.18 -12.48
C VAL A 401 -9.00 22.89 -13.66
N GLU A 402 -9.43 23.32 -14.84
CA GLU A 402 -8.63 23.23 -16.06
C GLU A 402 -7.54 24.30 -16.08
N LEU A 403 -6.32 23.87 -16.39
CA LEU A 403 -5.15 24.75 -16.49
C LEU A 403 -4.89 25.14 -17.94
N GLN A 404 -4.60 26.42 -18.17
CA GLN A 404 -4.16 26.93 -19.47
C GLN A 404 -2.69 27.35 -19.35
N GLU A 405 -1.82 26.71 -20.14
CA GLU A 405 -0.37 26.97 -20.11
C GLU A 405 0.21 26.87 -18.68
N GLN A 406 -0.23 25.86 -17.91
CA GLN A 406 0.18 25.63 -16.50
C GLN A 406 -0.31 26.70 -15.51
N SER A 407 -1.26 27.56 -15.89
CA SER A 407 -1.80 28.61 -15.03
C SER A 407 -3.32 28.72 -15.11
N VAL A 408 -3.94 29.31 -14.09
CA VAL A 408 -5.37 29.60 -14.09
C VAL A 408 -5.71 30.71 -13.08
N ILE A 409 -6.73 31.50 -13.41
CA ILE A 409 -7.48 32.30 -12.45
C ILE A 409 -8.89 31.69 -12.37
N PHE A 410 -9.16 30.93 -11.32
CA PHE A 410 -10.40 30.21 -11.12
C PHE A 410 -11.30 30.93 -10.13
N LYS A 411 -12.57 31.15 -10.48
CA LYS A 411 -13.54 31.90 -9.67
C LYS A 411 -14.77 31.02 -9.39
N PRO A 412 -14.73 30.16 -8.35
CA PRO A 412 -15.90 29.38 -7.97
C PRO A 412 -17.05 30.30 -7.56
N GLU A 413 -18.28 29.90 -7.89
CA GLU A 413 -19.48 30.71 -7.63
C GLU A 413 -20.05 30.49 -6.22
N GLN A 414 -19.49 29.54 -5.47
CA GLN A 414 -19.92 29.16 -4.13
C GLN A 414 -19.68 30.29 -3.13
N ASN A 415 -20.68 30.56 -2.27
CA ASN A 415 -20.50 31.39 -1.10
C ASN A 415 -19.69 30.63 -0.05
N VAL A 416 -18.53 31.14 0.36
CA VAL A 416 -17.63 30.47 1.30
C VAL A 416 -18.32 30.21 2.64
N ALA A 417 -19.16 31.15 3.11
CA ALA A 417 -19.86 31.05 4.39
C ALA A 417 -20.93 29.92 4.43
N ASP A 418 -21.27 29.29 3.30
CA ASP A 418 -22.22 28.18 3.26
C ASP A 418 -21.58 26.81 3.59
N PHE A 419 -20.26 26.76 3.80
CA PHE A 419 -19.46 25.56 3.98
C PHE A 419 -18.64 25.59 5.27
N ASP A 420 -18.28 24.42 5.80
CA ASP A 420 -17.44 24.29 7.00
C ASP A 420 -15.95 24.40 6.64
N ARG A 421 -15.59 24.00 5.41
CA ARG A 421 -14.22 24.06 4.90
C ARG A 421 -14.18 24.22 3.39
N VAL A 422 -13.12 24.86 2.93
CA VAL A 422 -12.75 24.93 1.51
C VAL A 422 -11.31 24.49 1.36
N ALA A 423 -11.03 23.59 0.42
CA ALA A 423 -9.68 23.12 0.14
C ALA A 423 -9.29 23.33 -1.32
N VAL A 424 -8.01 23.64 -1.53
CA VAL A 424 -7.36 23.70 -2.85
C VAL A 424 -6.32 22.60 -2.87
N LEU A 425 -6.55 21.57 -3.68
CA LEU A 425 -5.69 20.40 -3.78
C LEU A 425 -4.85 20.53 -5.04
N VAL A 426 -3.54 20.53 -4.88
CA VAL A 426 -2.55 20.64 -5.95
C VAL A 426 -1.86 19.28 -6.08
N GLY A 427 -1.93 18.65 -7.24
CA GLY A 427 -1.17 17.43 -7.53
C GLY A 427 -0.16 17.65 -8.65
N ASN A 428 0.94 16.90 -8.62
CA ASN A 428 1.85 16.75 -9.74
C ASN A 428 1.74 15.31 -10.25
N SER A 429 1.02 15.10 -11.35
CA SER A 429 0.79 13.76 -11.92
C SER A 429 1.96 13.26 -12.76
N ARG A 430 3.02 14.06 -12.94
CA ARG A 430 4.11 13.72 -13.86
C ARG A 430 4.76 12.40 -13.46
N VAL A 431 4.77 11.43 -14.38
CA VAL A 431 5.54 10.19 -14.24
C VAL A 431 6.96 10.44 -14.75
N PRO A 432 8.01 10.36 -13.90
CA PRO A 432 9.36 10.67 -14.35
C PRO A 432 9.95 9.51 -15.18
N LEU A 433 10.52 9.84 -16.35
CA LEU A 433 11.30 8.91 -17.18
C LEU A 433 12.75 8.71 -16.67
N GLY A 434 13.08 9.26 -15.50
CA GLY A 434 14.43 9.27 -14.91
C GLY A 434 14.38 9.64 -13.43
N VAL A 435 15.39 10.34 -12.91
CA VAL A 435 15.39 10.76 -11.50
C VAL A 435 14.26 11.76 -11.27
N ALA A 436 13.41 11.48 -10.27
CA ALA A 436 12.37 12.39 -9.84
C ALA A 436 12.96 13.76 -9.48
N SER A 437 12.34 14.83 -9.96
CA SER A 437 12.85 16.20 -9.79
C SER A 437 11.80 17.19 -9.29
N GLY A 438 10.52 16.87 -9.46
CA GLY A 438 9.40 17.75 -9.08
C GLY A 438 9.34 19.05 -9.87
N GLY A 439 8.55 20.00 -9.34
CA GLY A 439 8.35 21.33 -9.90
C GLY A 439 7.93 22.34 -8.84
N SER A 440 7.96 23.63 -9.18
CA SER A 440 7.49 24.70 -8.31
C SER A 440 6.18 25.31 -8.82
N TYR A 441 5.38 25.85 -7.92
CA TYR A 441 4.16 26.59 -8.25
C TYR A 441 3.96 27.76 -7.30
N THR A 442 3.12 28.70 -7.70
CA THR A 442 2.59 29.76 -6.86
C THR A 442 1.08 29.60 -6.71
N LEU A 443 0.58 29.73 -5.49
CA LEU A 443 -0.85 29.74 -5.16
C LEU A 443 -1.19 31.02 -4.41
N LYS A 444 -2.23 31.71 -4.86
CA LYS A 444 -2.81 32.87 -4.19
C LYS A 444 -4.33 32.69 -4.14
N ILE A 445 -4.94 33.03 -3.01
CA ILE A 445 -6.40 32.95 -2.85
C ILE A 445 -6.89 34.31 -2.37
N SER A 446 -7.66 34.98 -3.21
CA SER A 446 -8.35 36.20 -2.86
C SER A 446 -9.85 35.94 -2.72
N SER A 447 -10.57 36.89 -2.13
CA SER A 447 -12.01 36.81 -1.99
C SER A 447 -12.65 38.15 -2.31
N THR A 448 -13.89 38.11 -2.79
CA THR A 448 -14.71 39.30 -3.08
C THR A 448 -16.11 39.10 -2.50
N PRO A 449 -16.85 40.17 -2.19
CA PRO A 449 -18.20 40.05 -1.65
C PRO A 449 -19.10 39.20 -2.56
N TYR A 450 -19.78 38.23 -1.96
CA TYR A 450 -20.71 37.36 -2.67
C TYR A 450 -21.89 38.17 -3.21
N VAL A 451 -22.21 37.96 -4.48
CA VAL A 451 -23.39 38.56 -5.12
C VAL A 451 -24.38 37.44 -5.43
N GLU A 452 -25.49 37.44 -4.70
CA GLU A 452 -26.56 36.46 -4.85
C GLU A 452 -27.14 36.53 -6.28
N ARG A 453 -26.94 35.46 -7.05
CA ARG A 453 -27.51 35.36 -8.40
C ARG A 453 -28.93 34.85 -8.29
N SER A 454 -29.89 35.67 -8.74
CA SER A 454 -31.30 35.25 -8.86
C SER A 454 -31.40 33.96 -9.68
N SER A 455 -31.95 32.90 -9.06
CA SER A 455 -32.01 31.56 -9.61
C SER A 455 -32.80 31.52 -10.93
N MET A 456 -32.14 31.24 -12.05
CA MET A 456 -32.77 30.60 -13.20
C MET A 456 -32.16 29.20 -13.37
N GLY A 457 -32.92 28.19 -12.96
CA GLY A 457 -32.71 26.78 -13.35
C GLY A 457 -31.67 26.03 -12.53
N GLY A 458 -32.12 25.30 -11.51
CA GLY A 458 -31.28 24.37 -10.77
C GLY A 458 -30.82 23.20 -11.65
N PHE A 459 -29.52 23.10 -11.88
CA PHE A 459 -28.86 21.86 -12.27
C PHE A 459 -28.20 21.27 -11.03
N LYS A 460 -28.83 20.24 -10.46
CA LYS A 460 -28.18 19.32 -9.52
C LYS A 460 -27.23 18.44 -10.34
N GLY A 461 -25.99 18.87 -10.50
CA GLY A 461 -24.90 17.99 -10.92
C GLY A 461 -24.59 17.03 -9.77
N ARG A 462 -25.24 15.87 -9.74
CA ARG A 462 -24.74 14.72 -8.99
C ARG A 462 -23.57 14.17 -9.80
N TYR A 463 -22.40 14.10 -9.17
CA TYR A 463 -21.29 13.34 -9.71
C TYR A 463 -21.75 11.89 -9.94
N ARG A 464 -21.49 11.38 -11.14
CA ARG A 464 -21.44 9.96 -11.47
C ARG A 464 -20.02 9.72 -11.96
N PRO A 465 -19.29 8.71 -11.46
CA PRO A 465 -18.06 8.27 -12.08
C PRO A 465 -18.33 7.99 -13.56
N SER A 466 -17.51 8.54 -14.44
CA SER A 466 -17.49 8.13 -15.84
C SER A 466 -16.92 6.71 -15.90
N GLY A 467 -17.76 5.68 -15.97
CA GLY A 467 -17.28 4.31 -16.13
C GLY A 467 -18.23 3.15 -15.84
N SER A 468 -19.40 3.34 -15.24
CA SER A 468 -20.31 2.20 -15.01
C SER A 468 -21.11 1.82 -16.27
N ASN A 469 -20.65 0.82 -17.00
CA ASN A 469 -21.48 -0.07 -17.79
C ASN A 469 -21.12 -1.51 -17.47
#